data_AF-A0A965VAK7-F1
#
_entry.id   AF-A0A965VAK7-F1
#
_cell.length_a   1.000
_cell.length_b   1.000
_cell.length_c   1.000
_cell.angle_alpha   90.00
_cell.angle_beta   90.00
_cell.angle_gamma   90.00
#
_symmetry.space_group_name_H-M   'P 1'
#
loop_
_entity.id
_entity.type
_entity.pdbx_description
1 polymer ?
#
loop_
_entity_poly.entity_id
_entity_poly.type
_entity_poly.pdbx_seq_one_letter_code
_entity_poly.pdbx_strand_id
1 'polypeptide(L)'
;MISRRDVIKRLAQALAGAPLMEALSSLTHPEPVLGKSLFTTTARKNSATPIRHSVSRWPFNQIPLEDFCQQVKTFGIESVELVGPDEWPILKKYGLHCAMPNGADRLGLTRGFNEPSLHEQLIEDYSRVIPLVADAGYDKLICFSGNRNGLDDEEGLQNCSV
;
A
#
# COMPACT_ATOMS: atom_id res chain seq x y z
N MET A 1 -13.53 -19.10 9.23
CA MET A 1 -14.16 -19.16 7.89
C MET A 1 -13.69 -20.47 7.26
N ILE A 2 -14.57 -21.47 7.10
CA ILE A 2 -14.18 -22.80 6.59
C ILE A 2 -13.88 -22.67 5.09
N SER A 3 -12.69 -23.08 4.66
CA SER A 3 -12.30 -23.00 3.25
C SER A 3 -13.03 -24.05 2.43
N ARG A 4 -13.32 -23.74 1.16
CA ARG A 4 -13.89 -24.70 0.19
C ARG A 4 -13.10 -26.01 0.14
N ARG A 5 -11.78 -25.96 0.35
CA ARG A 5 -10.92 -27.15 0.39
C ARG A 5 -11.20 -28.06 1.59
N ASP A 6 -11.58 -27.49 2.73
CA ASP A 6 -11.87 -28.25 3.95
C ASP A 6 -13.22 -28.97 3.84
N VAL A 7 -14.18 -28.36 3.16
CA VAL A 7 -15.48 -28.98 2.84
C VAL A 7 -15.28 -30.20 1.92
N ILE A 8 -14.45 -30.07 0.88
CA ILE A 8 -14.18 -31.16 -0.07
C ILE A 8 -13.46 -32.33 0.61
N LYS A 9 -12.47 -32.06 1.47
CA LYS A 9 -11.77 -33.12 2.23
C LYS A 9 -12.70 -33.88 3.16
N ARG A 10 -13.64 -33.19 3.80
CA ARG A 10 -14.64 -33.81 4.69
C ARG A 10 -15.64 -34.67 3.92
N LEU A 11 -16.11 -34.22 2.75
CA LEU A 11 -16.97 -35.04 1.88
C LEU A 11 -16.27 -36.30 1.39
N ALA A 12 -14.98 -36.20 1.02
CA ALA A 12 -14.19 -37.34 0.57
C ALA A 12 -13.98 -38.39 1.70
N GLN A 13 -13.86 -37.94 2.95
CA GLN A 13 -13.72 -38.83 4.11
C GLN A 13 -15.03 -39.54 4.51
N ALA A 14 -16.19 -38.93 4.21
CA ALA A 14 -17.50 -39.52 4.52
C ALA A 14 -17.90 -40.70 3.62
N LEU A 15 -17.19 -40.92 2.50
CA LEU A 15 -17.49 -42.00 1.54
C LEU A 15 -16.79 -43.33 1.85
N ALA A 16 -15.95 -43.40 2.90
CA ALA A 16 -15.15 -44.59 3.20
C ALA A 16 -15.69 -45.49 4.34
N GLY A 17 -16.88 -45.23 4.89
CA GLY A 17 -17.51 -46.19 5.82
C GLY A 17 -18.35 -45.55 6.90
N ALA A 18 -19.62 -45.26 6.60
CA ALA A 18 -20.75 -45.22 7.53
C ALA A 18 -22.06 -45.22 6.70
N PRO A 19 -23.17 -45.81 7.18
CA PRO A 19 -24.44 -45.81 6.47
C PRO A 19 -24.98 -44.38 6.30
N LEU A 20 -25.48 -44.10 5.09
CA LEU A 20 -25.85 -42.77 4.58
C LEU A 20 -26.92 -42.02 5.43
N MET A 21 -27.63 -42.71 6.33
CA MET A 21 -28.72 -42.10 7.13
C MET A 21 -28.23 -41.31 8.36
N GLU A 22 -27.08 -41.61 8.95
CA GLU A 22 -26.58 -40.87 10.12
C GLU A 22 -25.95 -39.52 9.73
N ALA A 23 -25.40 -39.44 8.52
CA ALA A 23 -24.69 -38.26 8.03
C ALA A 23 -25.61 -37.06 7.76
N LEU A 24 -26.88 -37.30 7.37
CA LEU A 24 -27.84 -36.22 7.10
C LEU A 24 -28.35 -35.52 8.37
N SER A 25 -28.47 -36.21 9.50
CA SER A 25 -28.93 -35.62 10.77
C SER A 25 -27.92 -34.62 11.34
N SER A 26 -26.62 -34.81 11.07
CA SER A 26 -25.56 -33.88 11.48
C SER A 26 -25.52 -32.56 10.67
N LEU A 27 -26.30 -32.45 9.59
CA LEU A 27 -26.36 -31.26 8.75
C LEU A 27 -27.46 -30.26 9.18
N THR A 28 -28.35 -30.64 10.11
CA THR A 28 -29.51 -29.83 10.48
C THR A 28 -29.42 -29.14 11.84
N HIS A 29 -28.29 -29.25 12.55
CA HIS A 29 -28.09 -28.55 13.82
C HIS A 29 -26.83 -27.69 13.80
N PRO A 30 -26.94 -26.35 13.63
CA PRO A 30 -25.85 -25.47 13.99
C PRO A 30 -25.79 -25.36 15.52
N GLU A 31 -24.97 -26.18 16.16
CA GLU A 31 -24.52 -25.92 17.53
C GLU A 31 -23.75 -24.59 17.56
N PRO A 32 -24.05 -23.67 18.50
CA PRO A 32 -23.33 -22.42 18.60
C PRO A 32 -21.93 -22.72 19.18
N VAL A 33 -20.95 -22.90 18.30
CA VAL A 33 -19.55 -22.90 18.68
C VAL A 33 -19.20 -21.46 19.06
N LEU A 34 -19.32 -21.17 20.36
CA LEU A 34 -18.70 -20.03 21.02
C LEU A 34 -17.18 -20.15 20.80
N GLY A 35 -16.72 -19.63 19.66
CA GLY A 35 -15.33 -19.61 19.28
C GLY A 35 -14.57 -18.70 20.22
N LYS A 36 -13.85 -19.30 21.18
CA LYS A 36 -12.66 -18.66 21.78
C LYS A 36 -11.80 -18.14 20.62
N SER A 37 -11.48 -16.85 20.69
CA SER A 37 -10.61 -16.13 19.76
C SER A 37 -9.42 -17.02 19.34
N LEU A 38 -9.42 -17.42 18.06
CA LEU A 38 -8.36 -18.20 17.43
C LEU A 38 -7.13 -17.34 17.06
N PHE A 39 -7.07 -16.09 17.51
CA PHE A 39 -5.85 -15.28 17.41
C PHE A 39 -5.02 -15.45 18.69
N THR A 40 -4.49 -16.65 18.89
CA THR A 40 -3.26 -16.77 19.68
C THR A 40 -2.12 -16.45 18.72
N THR A 41 -1.70 -15.20 18.72
CA THR A 41 -0.46 -14.78 18.05
C THR A 41 0.68 -15.49 18.77
N THR A 42 1.10 -16.64 18.26
CA THR A 42 2.40 -17.21 18.63
C THR A 42 3.44 -16.19 18.18
N ALA A 43 3.93 -15.37 19.10
CA ALA A 43 4.98 -14.42 18.86
C ALA A 43 6.20 -15.19 18.37
N ARG A 44 6.43 -15.22 17.05
CA ARG A 44 7.71 -15.61 16.50
C ARG A 44 8.73 -14.66 17.08
N LYS A 45 9.60 -15.18 17.95
CA LYS A 45 10.76 -14.48 18.47
C LYS A 45 11.76 -14.32 17.32
N ASN A 46 11.46 -13.42 16.40
CA ASN A 46 12.33 -13.12 15.28
C ASN A 46 13.37 -12.12 15.76
N SER A 47 14.61 -12.56 15.84
CA SER A 47 15.82 -11.73 15.94
C SER A 47 16.11 -10.96 14.64
N ALA A 48 15.07 -10.58 13.90
CA ALA A 48 15.15 -9.85 12.66
C ALA A 48 14.69 -8.42 12.92
N THR A 49 15.43 -7.44 12.40
CA THR A 49 15.02 -6.03 12.42
C THR A 49 13.55 -5.93 11.98
N PRO A 50 12.69 -5.23 12.74
CA PRO A 50 11.28 -5.09 12.39
C PRO A 50 11.15 -4.51 10.98
N ILE A 51 10.29 -5.12 10.16
CA ILE A 51 9.99 -4.62 8.82
C ILE A 51 9.28 -3.27 8.99
N ARG A 52 9.86 -2.22 8.41
CA ARG A 52 9.25 -0.89 8.41
C ARG A 52 8.26 -0.81 7.26
N HIS A 53 6.97 -0.89 7.58
CA HIS A 53 5.90 -0.84 6.60
C HIS A 53 5.51 0.60 6.27
N SER A 54 5.16 0.83 5.00
CA SER A 54 4.57 2.06 4.50
C SER A 54 3.33 1.80 3.65
N VAL A 55 2.54 2.86 3.41
CA VAL A 55 1.33 2.81 2.59
C VAL A 55 1.20 4.05 1.72
N SER A 56 0.84 3.88 0.44
CA SER A 56 0.57 5.04 -0.42
C SER A 56 -0.79 5.68 -0.10
N ARG A 57 -0.84 7.00 -0.13
CA ARG A 57 -2.06 7.78 0.12
C ARG A 57 -3.14 7.60 -0.95
N TRP A 58 -2.74 7.54 -2.22
CA TRP A 58 -3.64 7.66 -3.38
C TRP A 58 -4.83 6.68 -3.42
N PRO A 59 -4.71 5.40 -3.02
CA PRO A 59 -5.85 4.46 -3.11
C PRO A 59 -6.97 4.79 -2.11
N PHE A 60 -6.68 5.65 -1.13
CA PHE A 60 -7.56 5.94 -0.01
C PHE A 60 -8.04 7.40 -0.03
N ASN A 61 -7.94 8.11 -1.15
CA ASN A 61 -8.23 9.55 -1.27
C ASN A 61 -9.61 9.98 -0.75
N GLN A 62 -10.57 9.05 -0.68
CA GLN A 62 -11.91 9.26 -0.12
C GLN A 62 -11.93 9.39 1.42
N ILE A 63 -10.90 8.92 2.11
CA ILE A 63 -10.75 9.05 3.57
C ILE A 63 -10.00 10.37 3.85
N PRO A 64 -10.50 11.24 4.74
CA PRO A 64 -9.76 12.43 5.17
C PRO A 64 -8.36 12.06 5.70
N LEU A 65 -7.34 12.86 5.38
CA LEU A 65 -5.95 12.51 5.71
C LEU A 65 -5.74 12.31 7.22
N GLU A 66 -6.37 13.13 8.06
CA GLU A 66 -6.26 12.97 9.52
C GLU A 66 -6.80 11.62 9.99
N ASP A 67 -7.99 11.22 9.55
CA ASP A 67 -8.62 9.94 9.91
C ASP A 67 -7.77 8.77 9.39
N PHE A 68 -7.24 8.90 8.17
CA PHE A 68 -6.33 7.92 7.58
C PHE A 68 -5.06 7.75 8.43
N CYS A 69 -4.41 8.85 8.82
CA CYS A 69 -3.20 8.81 9.66
C CYS A 69 -3.46 8.13 11.01
N GLN A 70 -4.60 8.40 11.64
CA GLN A 70 -4.99 7.75 12.89
C GLN A 70 -5.10 6.23 12.72
N GLN A 71 -5.81 5.78 11.68
CA GLN A 71 -6.01 4.35 11.41
C GLN A 71 -4.70 3.64 11.05
N VAL A 72 -3.88 4.23 10.18
CA VAL A 72 -2.58 3.69 9.75
C VAL A 72 -1.67 3.37 10.94
N LYS A 73 -1.66 4.24 11.96
CA LYS A 73 -0.89 3.97 13.20
C LYS A 73 -1.39 2.75 13.96
N THR A 74 -2.70 2.49 13.99
CA THR A 74 -3.23 1.30 14.67
C THR A 74 -2.77 -0.01 14.02
N PHE A 75 -2.37 0.04 12.75
CA PHE A 75 -1.79 -1.08 12.02
C PHE A 75 -0.28 -1.23 12.20
N GLY A 76 0.38 -0.32 12.93
CA GLY A 76 1.83 -0.33 13.12
C GLY A 76 2.61 0.12 11.89
N ILE A 77 1.97 0.87 10.98
CA ILE A 77 2.64 1.47 9.81
C ILE A 77 3.28 2.79 10.24
N GLU A 78 4.52 3.03 9.77
CA GLU A 78 5.33 4.18 10.19
C GLU A 78 5.40 5.29 9.13
N SER A 79 4.98 5.01 7.90
CA SER A 79 5.16 5.93 6.77
C SER A 79 3.95 5.95 5.82
N VAL A 80 3.59 7.13 5.36
CA VAL A 80 2.53 7.38 4.37
C VAL A 80 3.17 8.06 3.16
N GLU A 81 3.05 7.44 1.99
CA GLU A 81 3.74 7.86 0.77
C GLU A 81 2.85 8.70 -0.14
N LEU A 82 3.50 9.45 -1.04
CA LEU A 82 2.86 10.24 -2.09
C LEU A 82 1.91 11.32 -1.54
N VAL A 83 2.35 11.98 -0.47
CA VAL A 83 1.73 13.19 0.08
C VAL A 83 2.64 14.39 -0.15
N GLY A 84 2.03 15.56 -0.30
CA GLY A 84 2.72 16.77 -0.74
C GLY A 84 3.03 17.76 0.39
N PRO A 85 3.69 18.89 0.08
CA PRO A 85 4.09 19.90 1.07
C PRO A 85 2.99 20.33 2.04
N ASP A 86 1.76 20.49 1.53
CA ASP A 86 0.62 20.94 2.33
C ASP A 86 0.12 19.88 3.32
N GLU A 87 0.43 18.60 3.09
CA GLU A 87 -0.04 17.45 3.87
C GLU A 87 1.02 16.94 4.87
N TRP A 88 2.30 17.23 4.67
CA TRP A 88 3.38 16.81 5.58
C TRP A 88 3.21 17.26 7.04
N PRO A 89 2.68 18.49 7.35
CA PRO A 89 2.41 18.87 8.73
C PRO A 89 1.44 17.93 9.44
N ILE A 90 0.47 17.36 8.71
CA ILE A 90 -0.48 16.37 9.26
C ILE A 90 0.25 15.07 9.56
N LEU A 91 1.11 14.57 8.67
CA LEU A 91 1.92 13.39 8.96
C LEU A 91 2.78 13.58 10.22
N LYS A 92 3.45 14.73 10.32
CA LYS A 92 4.29 15.09 11.48
C LYS A 92 3.48 15.13 12.78
N LYS A 93 2.25 15.66 12.77
CA LYS A 93 1.32 15.65 13.91
C LYS A 93 1.06 14.24 14.43
N TYR A 94 0.98 13.23 13.55
CA TYR A 94 0.78 11.84 13.94
C TYR A 94 2.09 11.06 14.15
N GLY A 95 3.25 11.66 13.88
CA GLY A 95 4.56 11.00 13.96
C GLY A 95 4.76 9.97 12.85
N LEU A 96 4.15 10.20 11.68
CA LEU A 96 4.32 9.40 10.48
C LEU A 96 5.40 10.04 9.58
N HIS A 97 6.18 9.20 8.92
CA HIS A 97 7.15 9.61 7.92
C HIS A 97 6.56 9.60 6.50
N CYS A 98 7.32 10.10 5.53
CA CYS A 98 7.05 9.96 4.10
C CYS A 98 8.38 9.60 3.43
N ALA A 99 8.56 8.34 3.07
CA ALA A 99 9.79 7.87 2.44
C ALA A 99 9.86 8.21 0.95
N MET A 100 8.73 8.51 0.33
CA MET A 100 8.59 8.87 -1.07
C MET A 100 7.55 10.00 -1.20
N PRO A 101 7.92 11.25 -0.83
CA PRO A 101 7.03 12.39 -0.96
C PRO A 101 6.83 12.78 -2.42
N ASN A 102 5.73 13.49 -2.68
CA ASN A 102 5.43 14.10 -3.98
C ASN A 102 5.42 15.63 -3.86
N GLY A 103 4.97 16.34 -4.92
CA GLY A 103 4.77 17.79 -4.89
C GLY A 103 5.46 18.56 -6.02
N ALA A 104 6.37 17.91 -6.75
CA ALA A 104 6.98 18.42 -7.98
C ALA A 104 6.26 17.94 -9.25
N ASP A 105 5.36 16.96 -9.13
CA ASP A 105 4.66 16.28 -10.20
C ASP A 105 3.36 17.00 -10.64
N ARG A 106 3.38 18.33 -10.81
CA ARG A 106 2.19 19.11 -11.22
C ARG A 106 1.56 18.63 -12.54
N LEU A 107 2.36 17.98 -13.38
CA LEU A 107 1.96 17.42 -14.67
C LEU A 107 1.38 15.99 -14.56
N GLY A 108 1.39 15.40 -13.36
CA GLY A 108 0.94 14.05 -13.08
C GLY A 108 1.95 12.97 -13.49
N LEU A 109 1.52 11.71 -13.42
CA LEU A 109 2.37 10.55 -13.70
C LEU A 109 2.63 10.31 -15.19
N THR A 110 1.76 10.82 -16.07
CA THR A 110 1.76 10.49 -17.50
C THR A 110 2.60 11.42 -18.36
N ARG A 111 3.05 12.55 -17.80
CA ARG A 111 3.81 13.61 -18.47
C ARG A 111 5.06 13.91 -17.66
N GLY A 112 6.24 13.71 -18.23
CA GLY A 112 7.49 13.80 -17.49
C GLY A 112 8.70 14.08 -18.38
N PHE A 113 9.89 13.75 -17.86
CA PHE A 113 11.17 14.06 -18.51
C PHE A 113 11.41 13.37 -19.86
N ASN A 114 10.58 12.39 -20.25
CA ASN A 114 10.67 11.81 -21.59
C ASN A 114 10.11 12.72 -22.69
N GLU A 115 9.47 13.84 -22.33
CA GLU A 115 8.94 14.87 -23.23
C GLU A 115 9.76 16.17 -23.07
N PRO A 116 10.74 16.45 -23.97
CA PRO A 116 11.67 17.58 -23.82
C PRO A 116 11.00 18.95 -23.69
N SER A 117 9.82 19.14 -24.29
CA SER A 117 9.05 20.37 -24.15
C SER A 117 8.57 20.66 -22.72
N LEU A 118 8.66 19.69 -21.79
CA LEU A 118 8.27 19.86 -20.39
C LEU A 118 9.46 20.10 -19.45
N HIS A 119 10.69 19.96 -19.92
CA HIS A 119 11.88 20.02 -19.08
C HIS A 119 12.00 21.32 -18.29
N GLU A 120 11.77 22.47 -18.93
CA GLU A 120 11.85 23.77 -18.27
C GLU A 120 10.88 23.85 -17.07
N GLN A 121 9.63 23.46 -17.28
CA GLN A 121 8.62 23.45 -16.22
C GLN A 121 8.96 22.42 -15.12
N LEU A 122 9.39 21.22 -15.50
CA LEU A 122 9.76 20.18 -14.54
C LEU A 122 10.93 20.66 -13.69
N ILE A 123 11.99 21.20 -14.29
CA ILE A 123 13.14 21.75 -13.56
C ILE A 123 12.70 22.84 -12.58
N GLU A 124 11.81 23.74 -12.98
CA GLU A 124 11.23 24.75 -12.09
C GLU A 124 10.49 24.11 -10.90
N ASP A 125 9.61 23.13 -11.18
CA ASP A 125 8.81 22.45 -10.17
C ASP A 125 9.66 21.67 -9.16
N TYR A 126 10.65 20.90 -9.63
CA TYR A 126 11.58 20.18 -8.75
C TYR A 126 12.47 21.15 -7.96
N SER A 127 13.01 22.20 -8.60
CA SER A 127 13.86 23.19 -7.93
C SER A 127 13.13 23.92 -6.81
N ARG A 128 11.82 24.14 -6.95
CA ARG A 128 10.97 24.73 -5.92
C ARG A 128 10.71 23.76 -4.76
N VAL A 129 10.55 22.46 -5.03
CA VAL A 129 10.07 21.47 -4.04
C VAL A 129 11.21 20.82 -3.27
N ILE A 130 12.38 20.62 -3.89
CA ILE A 130 13.55 20.01 -3.24
C ILE A 130 13.92 20.71 -1.91
N PRO A 131 13.93 22.05 -1.81
CA PRO A 131 14.16 22.73 -0.53
C PRO A 131 13.09 22.41 0.51
N LEU A 132 11.81 22.35 0.12
CA LEU A 132 10.71 22.01 1.03
C LEU A 132 10.83 20.58 1.57
N VAL A 133 11.22 19.63 0.71
CA VAL A 133 11.49 18.24 1.07
C VAL A 133 12.60 18.17 2.13
N ALA A 134 13.69 18.89 1.91
CA ALA A 134 14.81 18.95 2.85
C ALA A 134 14.39 19.59 4.19
N ASP A 135 13.66 20.71 4.15
CA ASP A 135 13.16 21.42 5.33
C ASP A 135 12.18 20.56 6.15
N ALA A 136 11.41 19.70 5.49
CA ALA A 136 10.51 18.74 6.13
C ALA A 136 11.24 17.50 6.71
N GLY A 137 12.54 17.36 6.44
CA GLY A 137 13.38 16.27 6.93
C GLY A 137 13.31 14.99 6.08
N TYR A 138 12.92 15.11 4.82
CA TYR A 138 12.91 14.01 3.85
C TYR A 138 14.17 14.07 2.98
N ASP A 139 14.61 12.91 2.49
CA ASP A 139 15.85 12.75 1.71
C ASP A 139 15.58 12.26 0.27
N LYS A 140 14.31 12.13 -0.11
CA LYS A 140 13.84 11.60 -1.39
C LYS A 140 12.67 12.43 -1.89
N LEU A 141 12.45 12.40 -3.21
CA LEU A 141 11.32 12.99 -3.90
C LEU A 141 11.01 12.12 -5.11
N ILE A 142 9.75 11.78 -5.32
CA ILE A 142 9.37 10.95 -6.47
C ILE A 142 9.59 11.70 -7.78
N CYS A 143 10.04 10.98 -8.81
CA CYS A 143 10.19 11.49 -10.16
C CYS A 143 9.66 10.50 -11.19
N PHE A 144 8.98 11.01 -12.22
CA PHE A 144 8.36 10.23 -13.28
C PHE A 144 8.94 10.59 -14.65
N SER A 145 9.19 9.57 -15.46
CA SER A 145 9.58 9.74 -16.86
C SER A 145 8.43 10.28 -17.71
N GLY A 146 7.18 9.91 -17.41
CA GLY A 146 6.03 10.09 -18.31
C GLY A 146 5.73 8.85 -19.15
N ASN A 147 4.61 8.88 -19.88
CA ASN A 147 4.18 7.80 -20.77
C ASN A 147 4.95 7.82 -22.09
N ARG A 148 5.17 6.65 -22.70
CA ARG A 148 5.89 6.52 -23.98
C ARG A 148 5.37 7.43 -25.09
N ASN A 149 4.05 7.60 -25.20
CA ASN A 149 3.42 8.44 -26.24
C ASN A 149 3.94 8.19 -27.68
N GLY A 150 4.33 6.95 -27.99
CA GLY A 150 4.86 6.55 -29.30
C GLY A 150 6.39 6.49 -29.40
N LEU A 151 7.12 6.97 -28.39
CA LEU A 151 8.58 6.85 -28.30
C LEU A 151 9.00 5.40 -28.08
N ASP A 152 10.15 5.03 -28.66
CA ASP A 152 10.85 3.81 -28.27
C ASP A 152 11.60 4.00 -26.94
N ASP A 153 12.09 2.90 -26.37
CA ASP A 153 12.74 2.90 -25.05
C ASP A 153 14.05 3.69 -25.03
N GLU A 154 14.80 3.70 -26.13
CA GLU A 154 16.07 4.40 -26.22
C GLU A 154 15.83 5.91 -26.34
N GLU A 155 14.95 6.33 -27.25
CA GLU A 155 14.57 7.73 -27.42
C GLU A 155 13.98 8.32 -26.13
N GLY A 156 13.09 7.59 -25.46
CA GLY A 156 12.52 8.01 -24.18
C GLY A 156 13.57 8.17 -23.08
N LEU A 157 14.56 7.27 -23.00
CA LEU A 157 15.66 7.35 -22.03
C LEU A 157 16.58 8.54 -22.33
N GLN A 158 16.95 8.75 -23.60
CA GLN A 158 17.80 9.85 -24.03
C GLN A 158 17.15 11.20 -23.68
N ASN A 159 15.85 11.34 -23.96
CA ASN A 159 15.09 12.54 -23.59
C ASN A 159 15.14 12.82 -22.08
N CYS A 160 15.19 11.79 -21.22
CA CYS A 160 15.23 12.00 -19.76
C CYS A 160 16.59 12.45 -19.21
N SER A 161 17.65 12.38 -20.01
CA SER A 161 19.04 12.55 -19.54
C SER A 161 19.65 13.94 -19.77
N VAL A 162 18.89 14.84 -20.41
CA VAL A 162 19.34 16.15 -20.89
C VAL A 162 19.21 17.23 -19.83
#